data_AF-A0A7V3HZ62-F1
#
_entry.id   AF-A0A7V3HZ62-F1
#
_cell.length_a   1.000
_cell.length_b   1.000
_cell.length_c   1.000
_cell.angle_alpha   90.00
_cell.angle_beta   90.00
_cell.angle_gamma   90.00
#
_symmetry.space_group_name_H-M   'P 1'
#
loop_
_entity.id
_entity.type
_entity.pdbx_description
1 polymer ?
#
loop_
_entity_poly.entity_id
_entity_poly.type
_entity_poly.pdbx_seq_one_letter_code
_entity_poly.pdbx_strand_id
1 'polypeptide(L)'
;MASYIAEAGEFTRDTEYIQTRITADGRDGYPVEPGRYRLIVARACPWANRAVIVRRLLGLEDVVSIGFCGPTHDERSWTFDLDPDGVDPVLKIPRLQDAYFARFPGYPKGITVPAIVDVRSGAVVTNDFPQMTLDLSTEWTAYHRAGAPQLYPEALRAEIDEVNKRVYTEINNGVYRCGFAGSQQAYDAAYERLFTALDWVSSRLAKQR
;
A
#
# COMPACT_ATOMS: atom_id res chain seq x y z
N MET A 1 -7.87 0.34 24.11
CA MET A 1 -7.81 1.04 22.80
C MET A 1 -6.36 1.07 22.38
N ALA A 2 -6.00 0.45 21.25
CA ALA A 2 -4.66 0.61 20.69
C ALA A 2 -4.50 2.07 20.23
N SER A 3 -3.59 2.80 20.86
CA SER A 3 -3.26 4.17 20.48
C SER A 3 -2.23 4.14 19.36
N TYR A 4 -2.44 4.92 18.29
CA TYR A 4 -1.42 5.15 17.28
C TYR A 4 -0.33 6.12 17.74
N ILE A 5 -0.58 6.84 18.84
CA ILE A 5 0.37 7.76 19.48
C ILE A 5 1.33 6.94 20.33
N ALA A 6 2.63 7.17 20.18
CA ALA A 6 3.65 6.55 21.01
C ALA A 6 3.44 6.95 22.49
N GLU A 7 3.50 5.99 23.42
CA GLU A 7 3.34 6.27 24.85
C GLU A 7 4.43 7.22 25.38
N ALA A 8 5.63 7.16 24.79
CA ALA A 8 6.70 8.14 24.97
C ALA A 8 7.59 8.16 23.73
N GLY A 9 8.04 9.36 23.33
CA GLY A 9 9.07 9.52 22.30
C GLY A 9 8.57 9.34 20.86
N GLU A 10 9.37 8.65 20.04
CA GLU A 10 9.20 8.58 18.60
C GLU A 10 8.20 7.51 18.16
N PHE A 11 7.35 7.84 17.18
CA PHE A 11 6.51 6.87 16.49
C PHE A 11 7.35 5.94 15.59
N THR A 12 7.24 4.63 15.83
CA THR A 12 7.82 3.58 14.98
C THR A 12 6.71 2.81 14.28
N ARG A 13 6.84 2.64 12.95
CA ARG A 13 5.87 1.90 12.13
C ARG A 13 6.22 0.41 12.14
N ASP A 14 5.23 -0.46 12.40
CA ASP A 14 5.36 -1.89 12.11
C ASP A 14 5.38 -2.10 10.58
N THR A 15 6.44 -2.76 10.10
CA THR A 15 6.72 -3.01 8.68
C THR A 15 6.76 -4.50 8.34
N GLU A 16 6.35 -5.37 9.26
CA GLU A 16 6.22 -6.80 8.98
C GLU A 16 4.97 -7.06 8.13
N TYR A 17 5.18 -7.05 6.81
CA TYR A 17 4.16 -7.34 5.81
C TYR A 17 4.14 -8.81 5.39
N ILE A 18 3.05 -9.21 4.73
CA ILE A 18 2.94 -10.47 4.00
C ILE A 18 3.69 -10.29 2.66
N GLN A 19 4.96 -10.69 2.65
CA GLN A 19 5.91 -10.45 1.55
C GLN A 19 5.75 -11.40 0.34
N THR A 20 4.78 -12.32 0.37
CA THR A 20 4.45 -13.20 -0.76
C THR A 20 4.19 -12.37 -2.02
N ARG A 21 4.76 -12.77 -3.16
CA ARG A 21 4.66 -12.01 -4.41
C ARG A 21 3.74 -12.68 -5.42
N ILE A 22 3.11 -11.86 -6.26
CA ILE A 22 2.38 -12.31 -7.45
C ILE A 22 3.29 -12.07 -8.64
N THR A 23 3.74 -13.15 -9.27
CA THR A 23 4.87 -13.12 -10.21
C THR A 23 4.52 -13.86 -11.50
N ALA A 24 5.14 -13.48 -12.62
CA ALA A 24 4.84 -14.09 -13.91
C ALA A 24 5.17 -15.60 -13.92
N ASP A 25 6.23 -15.99 -13.21
CA ASP A 25 6.65 -17.38 -13.03
C ASP A 25 5.90 -18.12 -11.91
N GLY A 26 5.11 -17.40 -11.11
CA GLY A 26 4.35 -17.97 -10.01
C GLY A 26 5.20 -18.58 -8.91
N ARG A 27 6.43 -18.07 -8.69
CA ARG A 27 7.42 -18.68 -7.79
C ARG A 27 6.95 -18.89 -6.34
N ASP A 28 6.01 -18.07 -5.87
CA ASP A 28 5.41 -18.16 -4.54
C ASP A 28 4.04 -18.88 -4.53
N GLY A 29 3.66 -19.54 -5.63
CA GLY A 29 2.36 -20.20 -5.81
C GLY A 29 1.24 -19.27 -6.33
N TYR A 30 1.56 -18.01 -6.63
CA TYR A 30 0.62 -17.01 -7.13
C TYR A 30 1.09 -16.46 -8.49
N PRO A 31 0.79 -17.17 -9.60
CA PRO A 31 1.10 -16.68 -10.95
C PRO A 31 0.21 -15.51 -11.34
N VAL A 32 0.74 -14.56 -12.11
CA VAL A 32 -0.07 -13.50 -12.72
C VAL A 32 -1.17 -14.11 -13.59
N GLU A 33 -2.43 -13.85 -13.24
CA GLU A 33 -3.60 -14.43 -13.90
C GLU A 33 -4.77 -13.42 -13.92
N PRO A 34 -5.25 -12.99 -15.10
CA PRO A 34 -6.36 -12.05 -15.22
C PRO A 34 -7.63 -12.53 -14.51
N GLY A 35 -8.27 -11.62 -13.78
CA GLY A 35 -9.54 -11.87 -13.08
C GLY A 35 -9.39 -12.66 -11.78
N ARG A 36 -8.20 -13.23 -11.47
CA ARG A 36 -7.98 -13.99 -10.24
C ARG A 36 -7.81 -13.10 -9.00
N TYR A 37 -7.22 -11.93 -9.17
CA TYR A 37 -6.80 -11.08 -8.05
C TYR A 37 -7.70 -9.87 -7.89
N ARG A 38 -7.93 -9.50 -6.62
CA ARG A 38 -8.68 -8.31 -6.23
C ARG A 38 -7.83 -7.42 -5.34
N LEU A 39 -7.62 -6.19 -5.78
CA LEU A 39 -6.96 -5.14 -5.00
C LEU A 39 -7.98 -4.50 -4.05
N ILE A 40 -7.76 -4.59 -2.76
CA ILE A 40 -8.56 -3.92 -1.73
C ILE A 40 -7.84 -2.66 -1.25
N VAL A 41 -8.53 -1.53 -1.30
CA VAL A 41 -7.98 -0.20 -1.01
C VAL A 41 -8.95 0.63 -0.19
N ALA A 42 -8.46 1.74 0.35
CA ALA A 42 -9.30 2.82 0.85
C ALA A 42 -8.81 4.15 0.28
N ARG A 43 -9.73 5.03 -0.14
CA ARG A 43 -9.37 6.35 -0.71
C ARG A 43 -8.60 7.23 0.26
N ALA A 44 -8.79 7.03 1.57
CA ALA A 44 -8.11 7.77 2.63
C ALA A 44 -6.64 7.37 2.81
N CYS A 45 -6.24 6.15 2.44
CA CYS A 45 -4.90 5.64 2.72
C CYS A 45 -3.91 6.02 1.61
N PRO A 46 -2.83 6.78 1.90
CA PRO A 46 -1.87 7.19 0.89
C PRO A 46 -1.07 6.02 0.31
N TRP A 47 -0.87 4.94 1.08
CA TRP A 47 -0.22 3.73 0.60
C TRP A 47 -1.09 3.00 -0.43
N ALA A 48 -2.39 2.90 -0.14
CA ALA A 48 -3.34 2.25 -1.02
C ALA A 48 -3.55 3.05 -2.31
N ASN A 49 -3.56 4.37 -2.21
CA ASN A 49 -3.73 5.25 -3.36
C ASN A 49 -2.60 5.08 -4.40
N ARG A 50 -1.37 4.70 -3.98
CA ARG A 50 -0.28 4.36 -4.91
C ARG A 50 -0.65 3.19 -5.82
N ALA A 51 -1.17 2.11 -5.24
CA ALA A 51 -1.61 0.94 -6.00
C ALA A 51 -2.77 1.29 -6.96
N VAL A 52 -3.69 2.17 -6.54
CA VAL A 52 -4.77 2.69 -7.42
C VAL A 52 -4.18 3.43 -8.63
N ILE A 53 -3.24 4.36 -8.39
CA ILE A 53 -2.60 5.15 -9.45
C ILE A 53 -1.82 4.23 -10.40
N VAL A 54 -0.99 3.33 -9.87
CA VAL A 54 -0.20 2.38 -10.68
C VAL A 54 -1.10 1.49 -11.52
N ARG A 55 -2.12 0.86 -10.92
CA ARG A 55 -3.12 0.04 -11.63
C ARG A 55 -3.72 0.81 -12.81
N ARG A 56 -4.10 2.08 -12.59
CA ARG A 56 -4.69 2.94 -13.62
C ARG A 56 -3.70 3.37 -14.70
N LEU A 57 -2.47 3.71 -14.33
CA LEU A 57 -1.40 4.11 -15.26
C LEU A 57 -0.94 2.96 -16.16
N LEU A 58 -1.06 1.72 -15.71
CA LEU A 58 -0.65 0.54 -16.47
C LEU A 58 -1.80 -0.12 -17.25
N GLY A 59 -3.05 0.30 -17.03
CA GLY A 59 -4.21 -0.26 -17.74
C GLY A 59 -4.66 -1.61 -17.21
N LEU A 60 -4.45 -1.88 -15.92
CA LEU A 60 -4.72 -3.18 -15.31
C LEU A 60 -6.17 -3.31 -14.82
N GLU A 61 -7.07 -2.41 -15.23
CA GLU A 61 -8.43 -2.35 -14.69
C GLU A 61 -9.26 -3.61 -14.94
N ASP A 62 -9.08 -4.22 -16.12
CA ASP A 62 -9.87 -5.38 -16.55
C ASP A 62 -9.30 -6.71 -16.02
N VAL A 63 -8.04 -6.71 -15.58
CA VAL A 63 -7.33 -7.94 -15.16
C VAL A 63 -7.12 -8.03 -13.65
N VAL A 64 -7.11 -6.91 -12.93
CA VAL A 64 -7.11 -6.86 -11.46
C VAL A 64 -8.35 -6.10 -11.01
N SER A 65 -9.32 -6.79 -10.42
CA SER A 65 -10.51 -6.14 -9.88
C SER A 65 -10.18 -5.29 -8.65
N ILE A 66 -11.04 -4.34 -8.27
CA ILE A 66 -10.80 -3.44 -7.14
C ILE A 66 -12.02 -3.35 -6.21
N GLY A 67 -11.77 -3.34 -4.90
CA GLY A 67 -12.76 -3.10 -3.84
C GLY A 67 -12.35 -1.91 -2.96
N PHE A 68 -13.32 -1.12 -2.52
CA PHE A 68 -13.07 0.10 -1.75
C PHE A 68 -13.68 -0.01 -0.35
N CYS A 69 -12.83 0.00 0.67
CA CYS A 69 -13.28 0.10 2.05
C CYS A 69 -13.75 1.53 2.38
N GLY A 70 -14.64 1.62 3.37
CA GLY A 70 -15.06 2.89 3.95
C GLY A 70 -13.93 3.63 4.68
N PRO A 71 -14.08 4.95 4.87
CA PRO A 71 -13.04 5.77 5.50
C PRO A 71 -12.99 5.63 7.03
N THR A 72 -14.03 5.08 7.66
CA THR A 72 -14.17 4.97 9.11
C THR A 72 -14.31 3.51 9.52
N HIS A 73 -13.68 3.12 10.63
CA HIS A 73 -13.74 1.76 11.14
C HIS A 73 -13.43 1.71 12.64
N ASP A 74 -13.77 0.57 13.28
CA ASP A 74 -13.37 0.28 14.65
C ASP A 74 -11.96 -0.37 14.72
N GLU A 75 -11.59 -0.92 15.88
CA GLU A 75 -10.30 -1.57 16.11
C GLU A 75 -10.05 -2.80 15.22
N ARG A 76 -11.08 -3.34 14.57
CA ARG A 76 -10.96 -4.46 13.62
C ARG A 76 -10.59 -4.01 12.21
N SER A 77 -10.31 -2.71 12.03
CA SER A 77 -9.87 -2.11 10.78
C SER A 77 -10.94 -2.13 9.67
N TRP A 78 -10.52 -1.98 8.42
CA TRP A 78 -11.32 -1.67 7.23
C TRP A 78 -12.58 -2.52 6.99
N THR A 79 -13.69 -1.82 6.73
CA THR A 79 -15.03 -2.34 6.43
C THR A 79 -15.47 -2.03 5.00
N PHE A 80 -16.44 -2.78 4.47
CA PHE A 80 -17.08 -2.53 3.17
C PHE A 80 -18.46 -1.85 3.32
N ASP A 81 -18.56 -0.92 4.27
CA ASP A 81 -19.79 -0.21 4.66
C ASP A 81 -20.32 0.77 3.59
N LEU A 82 -19.53 1.05 2.55
CA LEU A 82 -19.96 1.86 1.40
C LEU A 82 -20.64 1.04 0.30
N ASP A 83 -20.50 -0.28 0.33
CA ASP A 83 -21.08 -1.18 -0.67
C ASP A 83 -22.48 -1.67 -0.23
N PRO A 84 -23.35 -2.11 -1.17
CA PRO A 84 -24.63 -2.70 -0.84
C PRO A 84 -24.51 -3.83 0.18
N ASP A 85 -25.44 -3.86 1.13
CA ASP A 85 -25.48 -4.82 2.26
C ASP A 85 -24.25 -4.78 3.19
N GLY A 86 -23.37 -3.79 3.03
CA GLY A 86 -22.17 -3.62 3.84
C GLY A 86 -21.10 -4.69 3.62
N VAL A 87 -21.04 -5.26 2.41
CA VAL A 87 -20.10 -6.34 2.04
C VAL A 87 -19.40 -6.06 0.72
N ASP A 88 -18.15 -6.53 0.58
CA ASP A 88 -17.45 -6.44 -0.71
C ASP A 88 -18.24 -7.20 -1.80
N PRO A 89 -18.53 -6.59 -2.96
CA PRO A 89 -19.39 -7.20 -3.97
C PRO A 89 -18.85 -8.51 -4.57
N VAL A 90 -17.55 -8.77 -4.50
CA VAL A 90 -16.91 -9.97 -5.06
C VAL A 90 -16.58 -10.98 -3.96
N LEU A 91 -15.93 -10.54 -2.89
CA LEU A 91 -15.48 -11.39 -1.79
C LEU A 91 -16.61 -11.76 -0.82
N LYS A 92 -17.71 -11.01 -0.81
CA LYS A 92 -18.88 -11.21 0.07
C LYS A 92 -18.53 -11.22 1.57
N ILE A 93 -17.50 -10.47 1.94
CA ILE A 93 -17.06 -10.28 3.33
C ILE A 93 -17.42 -8.85 3.80
N PRO A 94 -17.86 -8.67 5.05
CA PRO A 94 -18.15 -7.35 5.61
C PRO A 94 -16.87 -6.56 5.96
N ARG A 95 -15.75 -7.26 6.16
CA ARG A 95 -14.47 -6.68 6.61
C ARG A 95 -13.29 -7.28 5.90
N LEU A 96 -12.24 -6.48 5.69
CA LEU A 96 -10.98 -6.98 5.13
C LEU A 96 -10.28 -7.99 6.05
N GLN A 97 -10.50 -7.90 7.37
CA GLN A 97 -9.96 -8.84 8.35
C GLN A 97 -10.29 -10.30 8.00
N ASP A 98 -11.47 -10.57 7.46
CA ASP A 98 -11.90 -11.93 7.11
C ASP A 98 -10.99 -12.55 6.04
N ALA A 99 -10.49 -11.76 5.09
CA ALA A 99 -9.54 -12.23 4.07
C ALA A 99 -8.14 -12.51 4.64
N TYR A 100 -7.72 -11.78 5.68
CA TYR A 100 -6.48 -12.09 6.40
C TYR A 100 -6.62 -13.39 7.18
N PHE A 101 -7.74 -13.56 7.89
CA PHE A 101 -8.00 -14.77 8.68
C PHE A 101 -8.25 -16.02 7.84
N ALA A 102 -8.76 -15.86 6.61
CA ALA A 102 -8.85 -16.94 5.64
C ALA A 102 -7.47 -17.54 5.30
N ARG A 103 -6.39 -16.73 5.35
CA ARG A 103 -5.02 -17.22 5.16
C ARG A 103 -4.34 -17.62 6.46
N PHE A 104 -4.43 -16.76 7.46
CA PHE A 104 -3.73 -16.87 8.73
C PHE A 104 -4.75 -16.75 9.86
N PRO A 105 -5.32 -17.88 10.34
CA PRO A 105 -6.25 -17.85 11.46
C PRO A 105 -5.65 -17.12 12.66
N GLY A 106 -6.31 -16.06 13.13
CA GLY A 106 -5.82 -15.25 14.25
C GLY A 106 -4.62 -14.35 13.92
N TYR A 107 -4.46 -13.92 12.67
CA TYR A 107 -3.39 -13.02 12.23
C TYR A 107 -3.15 -11.87 13.24
N PRO A 108 -1.96 -11.79 13.87
CA PRO A 108 -1.74 -10.95 15.05
C PRO A 108 -1.31 -9.51 14.71
N LYS A 109 -1.10 -9.21 13.43
CA LYS A 109 -0.58 -7.92 12.95
C LYS A 109 -1.70 -7.04 12.39
N GLY A 110 -1.33 -5.81 12.03
CA GLY A 110 -2.26 -4.83 11.47
C GLY A 110 -2.95 -5.33 10.20
N ILE A 111 -4.26 -5.19 10.15
CA ILE A 111 -5.08 -5.41 8.95
C ILE A 111 -5.00 -4.13 8.10
N THR A 112 -4.12 -4.12 7.10
CA THR A 112 -3.80 -2.91 6.32
C THR A 112 -4.36 -2.96 4.91
N VAL A 113 -4.56 -1.77 4.33
CA VAL A 113 -4.68 -1.54 2.88
C VAL A 113 -3.43 -0.78 2.39
N PRO A 114 -2.97 -1.01 1.15
CA PRO A 114 -3.55 -1.91 0.16
C PRO A 114 -3.30 -3.38 0.50
N ALA A 115 -4.21 -4.25 0.06
CA ALA A 115 -4.05 -5.70 0.12
C ALA A 115 -4.52 -6.30 -1.20
N ILE A 116 -3.82 -7.30 -1.73
CA ILE A 116 -4.29 -8.10 -2.86
C ILE A 116 -4.83 -9.42 -2.32
N VAL A 117 -6.06 -9.75 -2.66
CA VAL A 117 -6.77 -10.99 -2.26
C VAL A 117 -6.90 -11.89 -3.49
N ASP A 118 -6.65 -13.19 -3.32
CA ASP A 118 -6.98 -14.21 -4.33
C ASP A 118 -8.49 -14.48 -4.23
N VAL A 119 -9.24 -14.13 -5.27
CA VAL A 119 -10.70 -14.24 -5.30
C VAL A 119 -11.14 -15.70 -5.16
N ARG A 120 -10.31 -16.66 -5.63
CA ARG A 120 -10.65 -18.09 -5.58
C ARG A 120 -10.71 -18.63 -4.16
N SER A 121 -9.78 -18.21 -3.31
CA SER A 121 -9.67 -18.68 -1.93
C SER A 121 -10.25 -17.69 -0.92
N GLY A 122 -10.48 -16.43 -1.31
CA GLY A 122 -10.81 -15.34 -0.40
C GLY A 122 -9.64 -14.91 0.49
N ALA A 123 -8.45 -15.47 0.29
CA ALA A 123 -7.30 -15.29 1.17
C ALA A 123 -6.40 -14.13 0.69
N VAL A 124 -5.89 -13.32 1.63
CA VAL A 124 -4.93 -12.27 1.33
C VAL A 124 -3.63 -12.86 0.77
N VAL A 125 -3.16 -12.37 -0.37
CA VAL A 125 -1.89 -12.76 -0.98
C VAL A 125 -0.76 -11.89 -0.46
N THR A 126 -0.94 -10.57 -0.47
CA THR A 126 0.08 -9.63 -0.01
C THR A 126 -0.52 -8.31 0.43
N ASN A 127 0.13 -7.66 1.38
CA ASN A 127 -0.09 -6.27 1.77
C ASN A 127 1.21 -5.44 1.75
N ASP A 128 2.25 -5.97 1.10
CA ASP A 128 3.56 -5.32 0.97
C ASP A 128 3.49 -4.21 -0.09
N PHE A 129 3.00 -3.04 0.31
CA PHE A 129 2.64 -1.95 -0.59
C PHE A 129 3.79 -1.42 -1.48
N PRO A 130 5.07 -1.35 -1.06
CA PRO A 130 6.16 -0.98 -1.96
C PRO A 130 6.31 -2.04 -3.05
N GLN A 131 6.46 -3.31 -2.67
CA GLN A 131 6.71 -4.40 -3.59
C GLN A 131 5.54 -4.61 -4.57
N MET A 132 4.28 -4.50 -4.12
CA MET A 132 3.14 -4.71 -5.01
C MET A 132 3.12 -3.71 -6.17
N THR A 133 3.54 -2.46 -5.96
CA THR A 133 3.54 -1.46 -7.04
C THR A 133 4.65 -1.72 -8.05
N LEU A 134 5.78 -2.26 -7.60
CA LEU A 134 6.86 -2.74 -8.47
C LEU A 134 6.40 -3.97 -9.25
N ASP A 135 5.78 -4.95 -8.59
CA ASP A 135 5.30 -6.19 -9.24
C ASP A 135 4.22 -5.87 -10.29
N LEU A 136 3.27 -4.98 -10.00
CA LEU A 136 2.33 -4.48 -11.02
C LEU A 136 3.04 -3.86 -12.23
N SER A 137 4.21 -3.25 -12.02
CA SER A 137 5.00 -2.60 -13.08
C SER A 137 5.93 -3.57 -13.83
N THR A 138 6.34 -4.70 -13.24
CA THR A 138 7.36 -5.60 -13.82
C THR A 138 6.86 -7.00 -14.13
N GLU A 139 5.97 -7.55 -13.30
CA GLU A 139 5.46 -8.93 -13.42
C GLU A 139 4.18 -8.98 -14.27
N TRP A 140 3.39 -7.89 -14.29
CA TRP A 140 2.12 -7.80 -15.02
C TRP A 140 2.23 -7.22 -16.44
N THR A 141 3.45 -7.10 -16.96
CA THR A 141 3.76 -6.41 -18.23
C THR A 141 3.01 -6.95 -19.44
N ALA A 142 2.74 -8.26 -19.48
CA ALA A 142 1.95 -8.91 -20.53
C ALA A 142 0.51 -8.38 -20.64
N TYR A 143 -0.01 -7.74 -19.58
CA TYR A 143 -1.38 -7.21 -19.51
C TYR A 143 -1.43 -5.68 -19.46
N HIS A 144 -0.28 -5.01 -19.60
CA HIS A 144 -0.27 -3.56 -19.68
C HIS A 144 -0.96 -3.09 -20.96
N ARG A 145 -1.73 -2.02 -20.87
CA ARG A 145 -2.32 -1.40 -22.06
C ARG A 145 -1.23 -0.83 -22.97
N ALA A 146 -1.52 -0.74 -24.26
CA ALA A 146 -0.65 -0.06 -25.21
C ALA A 146 -0.30 1.36 -24.73
N GLY A 147 0.99 1.69 -24.73
CA GLY A 147 1.50 2.99 -24.26
C GLY A 147 1.54 3.16 -22.74
N ALA A 148 1.39 2.08 -21.95
CA ALA A 148 1.69 2.14 -20.52
C ALA A 148 3.14 2.63 -20.28
N PRO A 149 3.37 3.53 -19.31
CA PRO A 149 4.70 4.07 -19.03
C PRO A 149 5.56 3.05 -18.29
N GLN A 150 6.88 3.12 -18.48
CA GLN A 150 7.84 2.40 -17.65
C GLN A 150 8.02 3.16 -16.33
N LEU A 151 7.32 2.73 -15.28
CA LEU A 151 7.38 3.36 -13.95
C LEU A 151 8.65 3.00 -13.17
N TYR A 152 9.30 1.87 -13.52
CA TYR A 152 10.52 1.40 -12.87
C TYR A 152 11.55 0.83 -13.88
N PRO A 153 11.98 1.64 -14.87
CA PRO A 153 12.88 1.20 -15.92
C PRO A 153 14.28 0.93 -15.36
N GLU A 154 14.93 -0.13 -15.85
CA GLU A 154 16.21 -0.63 -15.33
C GLU A 154 17.28 0.46 -15.17
N ALA A 155 17.46 1.32 -16.18
CA ALA A 155 18.46 2.38 -16.17
C ALA A 155 18.27 3.44 -15.07
N LEU A 156 17.06 3.59 -14.52
CA LEU A 156 16.75 4.59 -13.49
C LEU A 156 16.53 3.99 -12.10
N ARG A 157 16.56 2.66 -11.94
CA ARG A 157 16.21 2.00 -10.66
C ARG A 157 17.05 2.49 -9.49
N ALA A 158 18.36 2.62 -9.66
CA ALA A 158 19.25 3.09 -8.60
C ALA A 158 18.87 4.49 -8.08
N GLU A 159 18.60 5.42 -9.00
CA GLU A 159 18.17 6.77 -8.62
C GLU A 159 16.77 6.78 -8.01
N ILE A 160 15.84 5.99 -8.57
CA ILE A 160 14.49 5.83 -8.03
C ILE A 160 14.53 5.29 -6.61
N ASP A 161 15.35 4.27 -6.34
CA ASP A 161 15.45 3.64 -5.01
C ASP A 161 16.06 4.59 -3.98
N GLU A 162 17.08 5.38 -4.36
CA GLU A 162 17.67 6.40 -3.51
C GLU A 162 16.64 7.48 -3.14
N VAL A 163 15.95 8.04 -4.14
CA VAL A 163 14.92 9.06 -3.93
C VAL A 163 13.76 8.51 -3.11
N ASN A 164 13.27 7.32 -3.44
CA ASN A 164 12.17 6.66 -2.74
C ASN A 164 12.50 6.45 -1.26
N LYS A 165 13.72 6.02 -0.95
CA LYS A 165 14.14 5.81 0.44
C LYS A 165 14.05 7.11 1.24
N ARG A 166 14.61 8.21 0.72
CA ARG A 166 14.56 9.52 1.40
C ARG A 166 13.14 10.07 1.50
N VAL A 167 12.37 10.01 0.43
CA VAL A 167 10.96 10.47 0.43
C VAL A 167 10.12 9.64 1.40
N TYR A 168 10.35 8.33 1.48
CA TYR A 168 9.65 7.47 2.42
C TYR A 168 9.98 7.84 3.87
N THR A 169 11.25 7.88 4.25
CA THR A 169 11.65 8.08 5.65
C THR A 169 11.36 9.50 6.14
N GLU A 170 11.62 10.50 5.30
CA GLU A 170 11.57 11.91 5.72
C GLU A 170 10.23 12.59 5.44
N ILE A 171 9.47 12.14 4.44
CA ILE A 171 8.21 12.81 4.04
C ILE A 171 7.02 11.90 4.30
N ASN A 172 6.94 10.76 3.62
CA ASN A 172 5.73 9.92 3.67
C ASN A 172 5.50 9.36 5.06
N ASN A 173 6.54 8.89 5.74
CA ASN A 173 6.49 8.49 7.13
C ASN A 173 6.78 9.66 8.09
N GLY A 174 7.44 10.72 7.61
CA GLY A 174 7.76 11.92 8.39
C GLY A 174 6.52 12.59 8.98
N VAL A 175 5.47 12.78 8.17
CA VAL A 175 4.20 13.35 8.66
C VAL A 175 3.54 12.51 9.76
N TYR A 176 3.65 11.17 9.68
CA TYR A 176 3.17 10.29 10.74
C TYR A 176 4.04 10.40 12.00
N ARG A 177 5.36 10.52 11.84
CA ARG A 177 6.29 10.72 12.97
C ARG A 177 6.01 12.04 13.70
N CYS A 178 5.65 13.10 12.98
CA CYS A 178 5.17 14.34 13.60
C CYS A 178 3.82 14.11 14.31
N GLY A 179 2.81 13.62 13.59
CA GLY A 179 1.43 13.54 14.10
C GLY A 179 1.21 12.55 15.24
N PHE A 180 2.06 11.52 15.35
CA PHE A 180 1.98 10.47 16.37
C PHE A 180 3.12 10.52 17.39
N ALA A 181 3.91 11.59 17.41
CA ALA A 181 4.93 11.81 18.43
C ALA A 181 4.29 11.84 19.83
N GLY A 182 4.88 11.08 20.75
CA GLY A 182 4.48 11.05 22.17
C GLY A 182 5.16 12.13 23.02
N SER A 183 6.02 12.97 22.44
CA SER A 183 6.72 14.04 23.15
C SER A 183 7.05 15.22 22.24
N GLN A 184 7.20 16.42 22.83
CA GLN A 184 7.60 17.64 22.10
C GLN A 184 8.94 17.45 21.38
N GLN A 185 9.93 16.85 22.05
CA GLN A 185 11.24 16.60 21.47
C GLN A 185 11.17 15.69 20.22
N ALA A 186 10.34 14.64 20.27
CA ALA A 186 10.16 13.74 19.14
C ALA A 186 9.43 14.44 17.98
N TYR A 187 8.43 15.28 18.29
CA TYR A 187 7.76 16.13 17.31
C TYR A 187 8.73 17.09 16.64
N ASP A 188 9.51 17.87 17.40
CA ASP A 188 10.46 18.87 16.87
C ASP A 188 11.50 18.21 15.95
N ALA A 189 12.05 17.07 16.37
CA ALA A 189 13.01 16.31 15.58
C ALA A 189 12.41 15.78 14.26
N ALA A 190 11.15 15.34 14.28
CA ALA A 190 10.45 14.90 13.07
C ALA A 190 10.09 16.08 12.15
N TYR A 191 9.67 17.21 12.74
CA TYR A 191 9.30 18.43 12.06
C TYR A 191 10.48 19.00 11.25
N GLU A 192 11.64 19.16 11.89
CA GLU A 192 12.86 19.68 11.22
C GLU A 192 13.28 18.81 10.04
N ARG A 193 13.24 17.48 10.22
CA ARG A 193 13.58 16.52 9.15
C ARG A 193 12.60 16.60 7.98
N LEU A 194 11.31 16.72 8.26
CA LEU A 194 10.27 16.84 7.24
C LEU A 194 10.48 18.09 6.38
N PHE A 195 10.63 19.26 6.99
CA PHE A 195 10.80 20.50 6.23
C PHE A 195 12.13 20.57 5.50
N THR A 196 13.21 20.04 6.08
CA THR A 196 14.49 19.86 5.38
C THR A 196 14.35 19.01 4.12
N ALA A 197 13.55 17.93 4.17
CA ALA A 197 13.31 17.09 3.01
C ALA A 197 12.40 17.76 1.97
N LEU A 198 11.42 18.56 2.38
CA LEU A 198 10.57 19.33 1.48
C LEU A 198 11.37 20.41 0.74
N ASP A 199 12.33 21.08 1.39
CA ASP A 199 13.24 22.02 0.74
C ASP A 199 14.15 21.34 -0.28
N TRP A 200 14.63 20.13 0.03
CA TRP A 200 15.40 19.32 -0.90
C TRP A 200 14.56 18.91 -2.12
N VAL A 201 13.31 18.45 -1.93
CA VAL A 201 12.39 18.14 -3.04
C VAL A 201 12.13 19.39 -3.88
N SER A 202 11.87 20.53 -3.24
CA SER A 202 11.61 21.81 -3.93
C SER A 202 12.80 22.23 -4.79
N SER A 203 14.02 22.15 -4.25
CA SER A 203 15.25 22.46 -4.97
C SER A 203 15.48 21.53 -6.17
N ARG A 204 15.12 20.25 -6.01
CA ARG A 204 15.24 19.24 -7.06
C ARG A 204 14.21 19.44 -8.18
N LEU A 205 12.96 19.71 -7.83
CA LEU A 205 11.86 19.94 -8.78
C LEU A 205 11.90 21.32 -9.45
N ALA A 206 12.63 22.30 -8.89
CA ALA A 206 12.85 23.58 -9.56
C ALA A 206 13.60 23.44 -10.90
N LYS A 207 14.26 22.30 -11.14
CA LYS A 207 15.12 22.06 -12.31
C LYS A 207 14.59 20.99 -13.27
N GLN A 208 13.45 20.36 -12.96
CA GLN A 208 12.90 19.25 -13.75
C GLN A 208 11.40 19.05 -13.47
N ARG A 209 10.69 18.41 -14.41
CA ARG A 209 9.27 18.06 -14.30
C ARG A 209 9.08 16.62 -13.85
#